data_AF-A0A0W8FYD8-F1
#
_entry.id   AF-A0A0W8FYD8-F1
#
_cell.length_a   1.000
_cell.length_b   1.000
_cell.length_c   1.000
_cell.angle_alpha   90.00
_cell.angle_beta   90.00
_cell.angle_gamma   90.00
#
_symmetry.space_group_name_H-M   'P 1'
#
loop_
_entity.id
_entity.type
_entity.pdbx_description
1 polymer ?
#
loop_
_entity_poly.entity_id
_entity_poly.type
_entity_poly.pdbx_seq_one_letter_code
_entity_poly.pdbx_strand_id
1 'polypeptide(L)'
;MHRSAIGIVDKDLMNDLLNNYRWNLERVIDSTVKEGVNSSEDMDAVGSMYEKIIDDKIPVAKSLVHRFPVSKQNKLALSEDHPLDELLEAIKLLIKQADREILGEGSVTKGNRIKGYIDKIEIPISKIGLANLDNQMIDIAEGLLRNYNKNMAIMLDKTSKLNDNEKELCRRSEMEKIQNNLLAEFNLFNQTEKEEITKHWAYQIYKSEKAVHDSILWIDGIADFTISMFANIGIAYHVKSNGSIERYKEIAKVNPKIESIRIWSSREITAEEYENIDEVFVLDKNVLLGDRELNLGDECRITEGEYKIKKISQSRSKKTMRPLRNSLTLYLA
;
A
#
# COMPACT_ATOMS: atom_id res chain seq x y z
N MET A 1 23.58 -23.26 1.64
CA MET A 1 23.41 -23.73 3.04
C MET A 1 23.09 -22.53 3.93
N HIS A 2 21.81 -22.26 4.17
CA HIS A 2 21.38 -21.15 5.04
C HIS A 2 21.61 -21.53 6.50
N ARG A 3 22.75 -21.11 7.05
CA ARG A 3 23.12 -21.32 8.45
C ARG A 3 22.60 -20.13 9.27
N SER A 4 22.10 -20.41 10.47
CA SER A 4 21.27 -19.54 11.30
C SER A 4 21.82 -18.12 11.45
N ALA A 5 20.95 -17.12 11.28
CA ALA A 5 21.24 -15.70 11.45
C ALA A 5 21.19 -15.32 12.94
N ILE A 6 22.15 -15.84 13.72
CA ILE A 6 22.20 -15.58 15.18
C ILE A 6 22.85 -14.22 15.49
N GLY A 7 23.41 -13.54 14.47
CA GLY A 7 23.91 -12.16 14.57
C GLY A 7 24.95 -11.98 15.67
N ILE A 8 26.03 -12.74 15.57
CA ILE A 8 27.24 -12.56 16.37
C ILE A 8 28.19 -11.72 15.51
N VAL A 9 28.64 -10.58 16.06
CA VAL A 9 29.48 -9.60 15.32
C VAL A 9 30.87 -10.16 15.01
N ASP A 10 31.44 -10.90 15.97
CA ASP A 10 32.74 -11.53 15.83
C ASP A 10 32.65 -12.66 14.79
N LYS A 11 33.30 -12.41 13.64
CA LYS A 11 33.29 -13.33 12.50
C LYS A 11 34.03 -14.62 12.81
N ASP A 12 35.10 -14.56 13.58
CA ASP A 12 35.91 -15.74 13.88
C ASP A 12 35.15 -16.63 14.85
N LEU A 13 34.57 -16.04 15.90
CA LEU A 13 33.68 -16.75 16.81
C LEU A 13 32.46 -17.34 16.11
N MET A 14 31.84 -16.59 15.19
CA MET A 14 30.71 -17.07 14.41
C MET A 14 31.12 -18.25 13.52
N ASN A 15 32.27 -18.17 12.85
CA ASN A 15 32.80 -19.26 12.04
C ASN A 15 33.09 -20.50 12.90
N ASP A 16 33.65 -20.31 14.09
CA ASP A 16 33.91 -21.40 15.03
C ASP A 16 32.62 -22.08 15.49
N LEU A 17 31.60 -21.30 15.87
CA LEU A 17 30.30 -21.85 16.23
C LEU A 17 29.66 -22.61 15.06
N LEU A 18 29.70 -22.05 13.85
CA LEU A 18 29.18 -22.71 12.65
C LEU A 18 29.96 -23.98 12.27
N ASN A 19 31.25 -24.05 12.61
CA ASN A 19 32.09 -25.20 12.35
C ASN A 19 31.91 -26.30 13.39
N ASN A 20 31.71 -25.92 14.66
CA ASN A 20 31.57 -26.83 15.79
C ASN A 20 30.14 -27.38 15.93
N TYR A 21 29.13 -26.59 15.54
CA TYR A 21 27.72 -26.95 15.61
C TYR A 21 27.12 -27.02 14.20
N ARG A 22 27.58 -28.01 13.41
CA ARG A 22 27.12 -28.20 12.03
C ARG A 22 25.73 -28.83 12.03
N TRP A 23 24.83 -28.21 11.28
CA TRP A 23 23.47 -28.70 11.07
C TRP A 23 23.04 -28.42 9.64
N ASN A 24 22.12 -29.22 9.10
CA ASN A 24 21.62 -29.10 7.73
C ASN A 24 20.13 -28.75 7.70
N LEU A 25 19.82 -27.51 7.27
CA LEU A 25 18.44 -27.04 7.12
C LEU A 25 17.60 -27.90 6.15
N GLU A 26 18.20 -28.40 5.07
CA GLU A 26 17.47 -29.24 4.12
C GLU A 26 17.04 -30.56 4.75
N ARG A 27 17.89 -31.15 5.62
CA ARG A 27 17.57 -32.39 6.35
C ARG A 27 16.47 -32.16 7.38
N VAL A 28 16.41 -30.97 8.00
CA VAL A 28 15.33 -30.57 8.92
C VAL A 28 14.01 -30.31 8.18
N ILE A 29 14.05 -29.70 6.99
CA ILE A 29 12.85 -29.51 6.17
C ILE A 29 12.35 -30.87 5.68
N ASP A 30 13.25 -31.71 5.16
CA ASP A 30 12.92 -33.03 4.65
C ASP A 30 12.37 -33.96 5.75
N SER A 31 12.87 -33.91 6.98
CA SER A 31 12.30 -34.68 8.10
C SER A 31 10.88 -34.28 8.47
N THR A 32 10.46 -33.06 8.10
CA THR A 32 9.11 -32.55 8.36
C THR A 32 8.13 -32.92 7.23
N VAL A 33 8.63 -33.16 6.02
CA VAL A 33 7.80 -33.33 4.80
C VAL A 33 7.87 -34.75 4.22
N LYS A 34 8.98 -35.48 4.43
CA LYS A 34 9.23 -36.82 3.87
C LYS A 34 9.30 -37.85 4.99
N GLU A 35 8.56 -38.94 4.84
CA GLU A 35 8.60 -40.06 5.80
C GLU A 35 9.98 -40.73 5.81
N GLY A 36 10.49 -41.02 7.01
CA GLY A 36 11.74 -41.78 7.22
C GLY A 36 13.03 -40.96 7.27
N VAL A 37 12.98 -39.64 7.10
CA VAL A 37 14.15 -38.77 7.27
C VAL A 37 14.24 -38.30 8.73
N ASN A 38 15.34 -38.61 9.41
CA ASN A 38 15.60 -38.18 10.79
C ASN A 38 16.54 -36.96 10.80
N SER A 39 16.14 -35.91 11.53
CA SER A 39 16.94 -34.68 11.73
C SER A 39 17.28 -34.40 13.20
N SER A 40 17.14 -35.36 14.11
CA SER A 40 17.42 -35.18 15.54
C SER A 40 18.83 -34.64 15.79
N GLU A 41 19.84 -35.16 15.07
CA GLU A 41 21.22 -34.67 15.18
C GLU A 41 21.37 -33.19 14.83
N ASP A 42 20.63 -32.69 13.83
CA ASP A 42 20.66 -31.27 13.46
C ASP A 42 20.01 -30.40 14.54
N MET A 43 18.87 -30.87 15.06
CA MET A 43 18.13 -30.17 16.10
C MET A 43 18.93 -30.12 17.40
N ASP A 44 19.63 -31.22 17.74
CA ASP A 44 20.54 -31.30 18.88
C ASP A 44 21.75 -30.40 18.70
N ALA A 45 22.32 -30.33 17.49
CA ALA A 45 23.42 -29.42 17.17
C ALA A 45 23.02 -27.95 17.33
N VAL A 46 21.84 -27.55 16.81
CA VAL A 46 21.29 -26.20 16.98
C VAL A 46 20.98 -25.92 18.46
N GLY A 47 20.39 -26.87 19.17
CA GLY A 47 20.09 -26.77 20.59
C GLY A 47 21.35 -26.54 21.43
N SER A 48 22.40 -27.31 21.14
CA SER A 48 23.72 -27.25 21.80
C SER A 48 24.44 -25.93 21.51
N MET A 49 24.33 -25.42 20.27
CA MET A 49 24.85 -24.11 19.91
C MET A 49 24.18 -23.00 20.74
N TYR A 50 22.86 -23.06 20.93
CA TYR A 50 22.15 -22.09 21.76
C TYR A 50 22.58 -22.15 23.22
N GLU A 51 22.76 -23.34 23.80
CA GLU A 51 23.27 -23.46 25.17
C GLU A 51 24.68 -22.87 25.27
N LYS A 52 25.56 -23.16 24.30
CA LYS A 52 26.92 -22.61 24.28
C LYS A 52 26.94 -21.07 24.27
N ILE A 53 26.08 -20.46 23.47
CA ILE A 53 25.92 -18.99 23.40
C ILE A 53 25.49 -18.42 24.75
N ILE A 54 24.57 -19.10 25.45
CA ILE A 54 24.06 -18.68 26.76
C ILE A 54 25.13 -18.85 27.84
N ASP A 55 25.77 -20.02 27.89
CA ASP A 55 26.77 -20.39 28.91
C ASP A 55 28.01 -19.49 28.82
N ASP A 56 28.48 -19.22 27.60
CA ASP A 56 29.62 -18.33 27.36
C ASP A 56 29.25 -16.85 27.40
N LYS A 57 27.96 -16.52 27.57
CA LYS A 57 27.43 -15.15 27.55
C LYS A 57 27.84 -14.38 26.29
N ILE A 58 27.82 -15.05 25.15
CA ILE A 58 28.15 -14.43 23.87
C ILE A 58 27.07 -13.37 23.58
N PRO A 59 27.44 -12.08 23.40
CA PRO A 59 26.47 -11.02 23.17
C PRO A 59 25.73 -11.21 21.84
N VAL A 60 24.41 -11.07 21.87
CA VAL A 60 23.52 -11.18 20.72
C VAL A 60 22.80 -9.86 20.47
N ALA A 61 22.52 -9.55 19.19
CA ALA A 61 21.70 -8.42 18.81
C ALA A 61 20.29 -8.48 19.44
N LYS A 62 19.80 -7.36 19.98
CA LYS A 62 18.46 -7.26 20.58
C LYS A 62 17.37 -7.62 19.56
N SER A 63 17.58 -7.20 18.31
CA SER A 63 16.71 -7.47 17.16
C SER A 63 16.55 -8.97 16.86
N LEU A 64 17.45 -9.85 17.31
CA LEU A 64 17.44 -11.27 16.98
C LEU A 64 17.04 -12.20 18.13
N VAL A 65 16.68 -11.65 19.30
CA VAL A 65 16.23 -12.44 20.46
C VAL A 65 15.10 -13.41 20.09
N HIS A 66 14.18 -12.96 19.23
CA HIS A 66 13.04 -13.77 18.77
C HIS A 66 13.44 -14.98 17.90
N ARG A 67 14.70 -15.09 17.45
CA ARG A 67 15.23 -16.27 16.75
C ARG A 67 15.53 -17.43 17.70
N PHE A 68 15.59 -17.18 19.00
CA PHE A 68 15.78 -18.20 20.01
C PHE A 68 14.44 -18.72 20.55
N PRO A 69 14.39 -19.97 21.04
CA PRO A 69 13.21 -20.49 21.73
C PRO A 69 12.80 -19.59 22.90
N VAL A 70 11.49 -19.38 23.09
CA VAL A 70 10.93 -18.47 24.11
C VAL A 70 11.49 -18.75 25.51
N SER A 71 11.68 -20.03 25.87
CA SER A 71 12.25 -20.45 27.15
C SER A 71 13.70 -20.00 27.40
N LYS A 72 14.43 -19.62 26.34
CA LYS A 72 15.84 -19.22 26.36
C LYS A 72 16.04 -17.71 26.19
N GLN A 73 15.06 -16.98 25.67
CA GLN A 73 15.19 -15.56 25.33
C GLN A 73 15.66 -14.69 26.51
N ASN A 74 15.12 -14.93 27.70
CA ASN A 74 15.46 -14.15 28.92
C ASN A 74 16.84 -14.48 29.50
N LYS A 75 17.53 -15.49 28.98
CA LYS A 75 18.86 -15.93 29.44
C LYS A 75 19.99 -15.39 28.57
N LEU A 76 19.67 -14.74 27.45
CA LEU A 76 20.65 -14.24 26.50
C LEU A 76 21.36 -12.99 27.02
N ALA A 77 22.68 -12.93 26.82
CA ALA A 77 23.42 -11.68 26.94
C ALA A 77 23.12 -10.82 25.70
N LEU A 78 22.63 -9.60 25.92
CA LEU A 78 22.31 -8.67 24.84
C LEU A 78 23.49 -7.72 24.62
N SER A 79 23.84 -7.51 23.36
CA SER A 79 24.80 -6.47 22.98
C SER A 79 24.18 -5.09 23.20
N GLU A 80 24.94 -4.15 23.76
CA GLU A 80 24.47 -2.77 23.94
C GLU A 80 24.39 -2.04 22.60
N ASP A 81 25.47 -2.10 21.82
CA ASP A 81 25.66 -1.41 20.54
C ASP A 81 25.96 -2.40 19.41
N HIS A 82 24.91 -3.04 18.88
CA HIS A 82 25.07 -3.99 17.77
C HIS A 82 24.75 -3.32 16.42
N PRO A 83 25.60 -3.44 15.37
CA PRO A 83 25.35 -2.81 14.07
C PRO A 83 24.01 -3.18 13.42
N LEU A 84 23.53 -4.42 13.64
CA LEU A 84 22.20 -4.84 13.19
C LEU A 84 21.06 -4.11 13.91
N ASP A 85 21.22 -3.80 15.20
CA ASP A 85 20.22 -3.06 15.97
C ASP A 85 20.19 -1.60 15.50
N GLU A 86 21.36 -1.00 15.25
CA GLU A 86 21.46 0.33 14.61
C GLU A 86 20.82 0.35 13.22
N LEU A 87 21.06 -0.68 12.39
CA LEU A 87 20.45 -0.82 11.08
C LEU A 87 18.92 -0.94 11.18
N LEU A 88 18.42 -1.73 12.14
CA LEU A 88 16.98 -1.84 12.38
C LEU A 88 16.38 -0.50 12.80
N GLU A 89 17.05 0.25 13.68
CA GLU A 89 16.61 1.59 14.05
C GLU A 89 16.66 2.57 12.86
N ALA A 90 17.70 2.50 12.03
CA ALA A 90 17.76 3.28 10.79
C ALA A 90 16.62 2.95 9.83
N ILE A 91 16.28 1.66 9.66
CA ILE A 91 15.13 1.22 8.86
C ILE A 91 13.83 1.76 9.46
N LYS A 92 13.63 1.67 10.79
CA LYS A 92 12.45 2.24 11.45
C LYS A 92 12.34 3.74 11.21
N LEU A 93 13.46 4.47 11.24
CA LEU A 93 13.50 5.90 10.94
C LEU A 93 13.12 6.18 9.48
N LEU A 94 13.63 5.39 8.54
CA LEU A 94 13.26 5.50 7.12
C LEU A 94 11.78 5.23 6.88
N ILE A 95 11.22 4.18 7.51
CA ILE A 95 9.79 3.88 7.46
C ILE A 95 9.00 5.04 8.05
N LYS A 96 9.37 5.52 9.23
CA LYS A 96 8.69 6.66 9.87
C LYS A 96 8.75 7.92 9.00
N GLN A 97 9.85 8.16 8.32
CA GLN A 97 9.98 9.28 7.39
C GLN A 97 9.09 9.09 6.17
N ALA A 98 9.07 7.90 5.57
CA ALA A 98 8.18 7.57 4.46
C ALA A 98 6.70 7.70 4.87
N ASP A 99 6.33 7.20 6.05
CA ASP A 99 4.98 7.36 6.62
C ASP A 99 4.64 8.83 6.82
N ARG A 100 5.57 9.64 7.33
CA ARG A 100 5.36 11.09 7.45
C ARG A 100 5.18 11.75 6.08
N GLU A 101 5.96 11.37 5.08
CA GLU A 101 5.84 11.94 3.73
C GLU A 101 4.51 11.54 3.10
N ILE A 102 4.09 10.28 3.26
CA ILE A 102 2.86 9.73 2.64
C ILE A 102 1.62 10.16 3.43
N LEU A 103 1.57 9.90 4.73
CA LEU A 103 0.40 10.06 5.61
C LEU A 103 0.38 11.39 6.39
N GLY A 104 1.54 12.00 6.61
CA GLY A 104 1.69 13.16 7.49
C GLY A 104 2.01 12.78 8.95
N GLU A 105 2.24 13.77 9.80
CA GLU A 105 2.61 13.57 11.22
C GLU A 105 1.94 14.64 12.10
N GLY A 106 1.43 14.27 13.29
CA GLY A 106 0.86 15.20 14.27
C GLY A 106 -0.58 14.88 14.68
N SER A 107 -1.10 15.62 15.68
CA SER A 107 -2.46 15.42 16.22
C SER A 107 -3.53 16.11 15.38
N VAL A 108 -4.76 15.59 15.42
CA VAL A 108 -5.95 16.03 14.65
C VAL A 108 -6.43 17.47 14.96
N THR A 109 -5.75 18.18 15.86
CA THR A 109 -6.07 19.57 16.23
C THR A 109 -5.48 20.58 15.24
N LYS A 110 -6.29 21.59 14.89
CA LYS A 110 -5.97 22.63 13.87
C LYS A 110 -4.56 23.19 14.04
N GLY A 111 -3.74 23.05 13.00
CA GLY A 111 -2.43 23.69 12.86
C GLY A 111 -1.20 22.84 13.23
N ASN A 112 -1.39 21.70 13.92
CA ASN A 112 -0.28 20.90 14.44
C ASN A 112 -0.01 19.60 13.65
N ARG A 113 -0.69 19.40 12.51
CA ARG A 113 -0.46 18.27 11.61
C ARG A 113 0.36 18.71 10.40
N ILE A 114 1.48 18.03 10.18
CA ILE A 114 2.30 18.08 8.97
C ILE A 114 1.56 17.28 7.90
N LYS A 115 1.28 17.92 6.76
CA LYS A 115 0.56 17.27 5.66
C LYS A 115 1.44 16.25 4.95
N GLY A 116 0.87 15.10 4.62
CA GLY A 116 1.46 14.09 3.75
C GLY A 116 0.94 14.17 2.31
N TYR A 117 1.45 13.30 1.43
CA TYR A 117 0.94 13.14 0.06
C TYR A 117 -0.55 12.77 0.02
N ILE A 118 -1.04 12.01 1.00
CA ILE A 118 -2.46 11.64 1.11
C ILE A 118 -3.37 12.88 1.17
N ASP A 119 -2.89 13.99 1.76
CA ASP A 119 -3.66 15.24 1.87
C ASP A 119 -3.76 16.02 0.54
N LYS A 120 -2.99 15.61 -0.48
CA LYS A 120 -3.09 16.15 -1.85
C LYS A 120 -4.04 15.35 -2.72
N ILE A 121 -4.47 14.17 -2.27
CA ILE A 121 -5.43 13.34 -3.01
C ILE A 121 -6.78 14.06 -2.95
N GLU A 122 -7.24 14.52 -4.11
CA GLU A 122 -8.52 15.19 -4.21
C GLU A 122 -9.64 14.15 -4.20
N ILE A 123 -10.36 14.09 -3.08
CA ILE A 123 -11.57 13.27 -2.95
C ILE A 123 -12.73 14.06 -3.55
N PRO A 124 -13.46 13.57 -4.55
CA PRO A 124 -14.57 14.28 -5.18
C PRO A 124 -15.81 14.18 -4.32
N ILE A 125 -15.80 14.93 -3.22
CA ILE A 125 -16.88 15.02 -2.23
C ILE A 125 -18.23 15.29 -2.91
N SER A 126 -18.25 16.11 -3.97
CA SER A 126 -19.46 16.42 -4.74
C SER A 126 -20.07 15.17 -5.40
N LYS A 127 -19.25 14.29 -5.98
CA LYS A 127 -19.72 13.06 -6.63
C LYS A 127 -20.16 12.01 -5.61
N ILE A 128 -19.43 11.88 -4.49
CA ILE A 128 -19.83 11.02 -3.36
C ILE A 128 -21.16 11.50 -2.78
N GLY A 129 -21.31 12.82 -2.61
CA GLY A 129 -22.54 13.43 -2.13
C GLY A 129 -23.74 13.17 -3.04
N LEU A 130 -23.57 13.32 -4.36
CA LEU A 130 -24.61 13.00 -5.34
C LEU A 130 -25.02 11.53 -5.29
N ALA A 131 -24.06 10.61 -5.20
CA ALA A 131 -24.32 9.18 -5.10
C ALA A 131 -25.01 8.78 -3.78
N ASN A 132 -24.97 9.65 -2.76
CA ASN A 132 -25.54 9.41 -1.44
C ASN A 132 -26.92 10.07 -1.23
N LEU A 133 -27.45 10.81 -2.22
CA LEU A 133 -28.73 11.52 -2.08
C LEU A 133 -29.93 10.58 -1.90
N ASP A 134 -29.93 9.46 -2.62
CA ASP A 134 -31.02 8.47 -2.62
C ASP A 134 -30.77 7.29 -1.66
N ASN A 135 -29.84 7.46 -0.71
CA ASN A 135 -29.42 6.40 0.19
C ASN A 135 -30.52 6.06 1.20
N GLN A 136 -30.93 4.79 1.22
CA GLN A 136 -32.01 4.29 2.09
C GLN A 136 -31.51 3.83 3.48
N MET A 137 -30.20 3.70 3.66
CA MET A 137 -29.54 3.17 4.86
C MET A 137 -28.99 4.27 5.78
N ILE A 138 -29.36 5.53 5.59
CA ILE A 138 -28.79 6.69 6.31
C ILE A 138 -28.84 6.50 7.83
N ASP A 139 -30.01 6.22 8.40
CA ASP A 139 -30.18 6.14 9.86
C ASP A 139 -29.32 5.03 10.49
N ILE A 140 -29.23 3.89 9.80
CA ILE A 140 -28.43 2.73 10.22
C ILE A 140 -26.95 3.07 10.11
N ALA A 141 -26.53 3.65 8.98
CA ALA A 141 -25.15 4.05 8.74
C ALA A 141 -24.68 5.08 9.78
N GLU A 142 -25.51 6.09 10.09
CA GLU A 142 -25.22 7.06 11.14
C GLU A 142 -25.11 6.40 12.52
N GLY A 143 -25.99 5.45 12.84
CA GLY A 143 -25.97 4.71 14.10
C GLY A 143 -24.66 3.95 14.31
N LEU A 144 -24.25 3.17 13.30
CA LEU A 144 -23.00 2.40 13.31
C LEU A 144 -21.78 3.31 13.42
N LEU A 145 -21.71 4.37 12.58
CA LEU A 145 -20.60 5.31 12.59
C LEU A 145 -20.48 6.05 13.93
N ARG A 146 -21.61 6.45 14.52
CA ARG A 146 -21.67 7.11 15.82
C ARG A 146 -21.21 6.18 16.94
N ASN A 147 -21.62 4.91 16.91
CA ASN A 147 -21.20 3.90 17.88
C ASN A 147 -19.68 3.66 17.78
N TYR A 148 -19.15 3.45 16.58
CA TYR A 148 -17.73 3.31 16.32
C TYR A 148 -16.93 4.51 16.87
N ASN A 149 -17.31 5.73 16.49
CA ASN A 149 -16.64 6.96 16.92
C ASN A 149 -16.69 7.15 18.44
N LYS A 150 -17.81 6.81 19.08
CA LYS A 150 -17.96 6.85 20.54
C LYS A 150 -16.99 5.88 21.22
N ASN A 151 -16.92 4.64 20.75
CA ASN A 151 -16.03 3.62 21.33
C ASN A 151 -14.55 3.97 21.14
N MET A 152 -14.20 4.50 19.96
CA MET A 152 -12.85 5.03 19.70
C MET A 152 -12.51 6.18 20.64
N ALA A 153 -13.42 7.13 20.86
CA ALA A 153 -13.21 8.24 21.80
C ALA A 153 -13.02 7.75 23.24
N ILE A 154 -13.82 6.79 23.70
CA ILE A 154 -13.68 6.17 25.03
C ILE A 154 -12.31 5.50 25.19
N MET A 155 -11.87 4.75 24.18
CA MET A 155 -10.55 4.12 24.18
C MET A 155 -9.42 5.17 24.20
N LEU A 156 -9.52 6.23 23.40
CA LEU A 156 -8.51 7.29 23.37
C LEU A 156 -8.40 8.01 24.72
N ASP A 157 -9.53 8.24 25.40
CA ASP A 157 -9.56 8.83 26.74
C ASP A 157 -8.95 7.88 27.79
N LYS A 158 -9.33 6.59 27.77
CA LYS A 158 -8.77 5.56 28.65
C LYS A 158 -7.24 5.43 28.53
N THR A 159 -6.72 5.58 27.32
CA THR A 159 -5.29 5.43 27.01
C THR A 159 -4.49 6.72 27.17
N SER A 160 -5.14 7.85 27.49
CA SER A 160 -4.48 9.15 27.65
C SER A 160 -3.52 9.22 28.84
N LYS A 161 -3.74 8.38 29.86
CA LYS A 161 -2.98 8.37 31.13
C LYS A 161 -1.93 7.26 31.23
N LEU A 162 -1.78 6.45 30.20
CA LEU A 162 -0.82 5.33 30.18
C LEU A 162 0.55 5.78 29.68
N ASN A 163 1.60 5.03 30.01
CA ASN A 163 2.92 5.23 29.42
C ASN A 163 2.91 4.86 27.92
N ASP A 164 3.85 5.36 27.12
CA ASP A 164 3.77 5.26 25.65
C ASP A 164 3.74 3.80 25.14
N ASN A 165 4.46 2.88 25.78
CA ASN A 165 4.47 1.47 25.40
C ASN A 165 3.15 0.76 25.75
N GLU A 166 2.61 0.97 26.95
CA GLU A 166 1.32 0.41 27.39
C GLU A 166 0.16 1.04 26.62
N LYS A 167 0.28 2.33 26.30
CA LYS A 167 -0.68 3.09 25.51
C LYS A 167 -0.83 2.49 24.13
N GLU A 168 0.27 2.21 23.44
CA GLU A 168 0.23 1.62 22.10
C GLU A 168 -0.30 0.19 22.10
N LEU A 169 0.16 -0.64 23.04
CA LEU A 169 -0.34 -2.02 23.21
C LEU A 169 -1.85 -2.04 23.51
N CYS A 170 -2.32 -1.19 24.42
CA CYS A 170 -3.74 -1.10 24.78
C CYS A 170 -4.56 -0.58 23.61
N ARG A 171 -4.08 0.47 22.94
CA ARG A 171 -4.73 1.03 21.75
C ARG A 171 -4.91 0.01 20.66
N ARG A 172 -3.87 -0.74 20.31
CA ARG A 172 -3.95 -1.78 19.27
C ARG A 172 -5.00 -2.83 19.62
N SER A 173 -4.95 -3.39 20.83
CA SER A 173 -5.89 -4.44 21.24
C SER A 173 -7.34 -3.95 21.28
N GLU A 174 -7.58 -2.74 21.79
CA GLU A 174 -8.94 -2.19 21.88
C GLU A 174 -9.45 -1.72 20.51
N MET A 175 -8.60 -1.16 19.65
CA MET A 175 -8.96 -0.85 18.25
C MET A 175 -9.39 -2.10 17.50
N GLU A 176 -8.62 -3.19 17.58
CA GLU A 176 -8.98 -4.48 16.96
C GLU A 176 -10.36 -4.96 17.45
N LYS A 177 -10.67 -4.86 18.75
CA LYS A 177 -12.00 -5.22 19.28
C LYS A 177 -13.10 -4.33 18.72
N ILE A 178 -12.90 -3.01 18.69
CA ILE A 178 -13.89 -2.06 18.17
C ILE A 178 -14.16 -2.32 16.69
N GLN A 179 -13.10 -2.56 15.89
CA GLN A 179 -13.20 -2.89 14.48
C GLN A 179 -13.92 -4.22 14.25
N ASN A 180 -13.60 -5.26 15.03
CA ASN A 180 -14.26 -6.57 14.94
C ASN A 180 -15.75 -6.48 15.29
N ASN A 181 -16.13 -5.69 16.30
CA ASN A 181 -17.52 -5.48 16.66
C ASN A 181 -18.28 -4.76 15.54
N LEU A 182 -17.70 -3.69 14.99
CA LEU A 182 -18.28 -2.99 13.84
C LEU A 182 -18.43 -3.94 12.65
N LEU A 183 -17.41 -4.76 12.36
CA LEU A 183 -17.44 -5.70 11.23
C LEU A 183 -18.52 -6.78 11.44
N ALA A 184 -18.71 -7.26 12.67
CA ALA A 184 -19.78 -8.19 13.00
C ALA A 184 -21.17 -7.56 12.78
N GLU A 185 -21.39 -6.32 13.22
CA GLU A 185 -22.63 -5.58 12.98
C GLU A 185 -22.84 -5.31 11.48
N PHE A 186 -21.79 -4.88 10.78
CA PHE A 186 -21.80 -4.63 9.33
C PHE A 186 -22.12 -5.89 8.53
N ASN A 187 -21.68 -7.07 8.99
CA ASN A 187 -21.91 -8.34 8.32
C ASN A 187 -23.35 -8.88 8.43
N LEU A 188 -24.20 -8.27 9.26
CA LEU A 188 -25.62 -8.60 9.30
C LEU A 188 -26.39 -8.09 8.07
N PHE A 189 -25.82 -7.11 7.36
CA PHE A 189 -26.43 -6.48 6.20
C PHE A 189 -26.09 -7.22 4.90
N ASN A 190 -27.00 -7.16 3.94
CA ASN A 190 -26.77 -7.69 2.60
C ASN A 190 -25.80 -6.79 1.80
N GLN A 191 -25.39 -7.25 0.62
CA GLN A 191 -24.38 -6.56 -0.17
C GLN A 191 -24.78 -5.14 -0.60
N THR A 192 -26.04 -4.95 -1.02
CA THR A 192 -26.55 -3.63 -1.43
C THR A 192 -26.62 -2.68 -0.24
N GLU A 193 -27.08 -3.16 0.91
CA GLU A 193 -27.13 -2.40 2.16
C GLU A 193 -25.73 -1.97 2.62
N LYS A 194 -24.75 -2.88 2.52
CA LYS A 194 -23.33 -2.60 2.83
C LYS A 194 -22.74 -1.53 1.93
N GLU A 195 -23.07 -1.54 0.64
CA GLU A 195 -22.67 -0.50 -0.31
C GLU A 195 -23.26 0.86 0.10
N GLU A 196 -24.55 0.92 0.40
CA GLU A 196 -25.22 2.14 0.84
C GLU A 196 -24.66 2.67 2.17
N ILE A 197 -24.44 1.80 3.16
CA ILE A 197 -23.81 2.18 4.43
C ILE A 197 -22.42 2.79 4.20
N THR A 198 -21.60 2.13 3.38
CA THR A 198 -20.22 2.58 3.10
C THR A 198 -20.20 3.91 2.36
N LYS A 199 -21.12 4.11 1.39
CA LYS A 199 -21.31 5.41 0.70
C LYS A 199 -21.62 6.54 1.67
N HIS A 200 -22.52 6.29 2.61
CA HIS A 200 -22.88 7.27 3.62
C HIS A 200 -21.69 7.64 4.50
N TRP A 201 -20.95 6.64 5.00
CA TRP A 201 -19.75 6.88 5.81
C TRP A 201 -18.71 7.70 5.05
N ALA A 202 -18.41 7.34 3.80
CA ALA A 202 -17.47 8.09 2.97
C ALA A 202 -17.91 9.55 2.83
N TYR A 203 -19.18 9.81 2.54
CA TYR A 203 -19.69 11.17 2.45
C TYR A 203 -19.50 11.96 3.76
N GLN A 204 -19.89 11.38 4.90
CA GLN A 204 -19.79 12.06 6.20
C GLN A 204 -18.34 12.35 6.61
N ILE A 205 -17.44 11.40 6.37
CA ILE A 205 -16.02 11.52 6.73
C ILE A 205 -15.34 12.59 5.88
N TYR A 206 -15.51 12.54 4.56
CA TYR A 206 -14.80 13.42 3.64
C TYR A 206 -15.43 14.80 3.46
N LYS A 207 -16.72 14.97 3.77
CA LYS A 207 -17.36 16.30 3.83
C LYS A 207 -16.77 17.17 4.96
N SER A 208 -16.24 16.56 6.01
CA SER A 208 -15.68 17.27 7.16
C SER A 208 -14.21 17.63 6.91
N GLU A 209 -13.80 18.87 7.21
CA GLU A 209 -12.38 19.28 7.21
C GLU A 209 -11.53 18.45 8.21
N LYS A 210 -12.16 17.67 9.10
CA LYS A 210 -11.52 16.77 10.06
C LYS A 210 -11.25 15.36 9.50
N ALA A 211 -11.22 15.20 8.18
CA ALA A 211 -11.04 13.92 7.46
C ALA A 211 -9.68 13.24 7.74
N VAL A 212 -9.47 12.77 8.97
CA VAL A 212 -8.24 12.09 9.41
C VAL A 212 -8.54 10.68 9.96
N HIS A 213 -9.82 10.28 9.98
CA HIS A 213 -10.25 8.96 10.44
C HIS A 213 -11.14 8.28 9.40
N ASP A 214 -10.64 8.16 8.18
CA ASP A 214 -11.18 7.27 7.15
C ASP A 214 -10.86 5.79 7.44
N SER A 215 -10.14 5.49 8.54
CA SER A 215 -9.78 4.13 8.96
C SER A 215 -10.96 3.15 8.97
N ILE A 216 -12.18 3.62 9.28
CA ILE A 216 -13.39 2.80 9.22
C ILE A 216 -13.67 2.26 7.81
N LEU A 217 -13.35 3.05 6.78
CA LEU A 217 -13.52 2.69 5.37
C LEU A 217 -12.47 1.70 4.89
N TRP A 218 -11.37 1.52 5.64
CA TRP A 218 -10.22 0.69 5.29
C TRP A 218 -10.08 -0.56 6.17
N ILE A 219 -11.10 -0.88 6.96
CA ILE A 219 -11.18 -2.16 7.69
C ILE A 219 -11.35 -3.29 6.68
N ASP A 220 -10.65 -4.40 6.86
CA ASP A 220 -10.78 -5.59 6.02
C ASP A 220 -12.25 -6.07 5.98
N GLY A 221 -12.77 -6.34 4.78
CA GLY A 221 -14.20 -6.61 4.53
C GLY A 221 -15.13 -5.39 4.38
N ILE A 222 -14.68 -4.18 4.76
CA ILE A 222 -15.36 -2.90 4.44
C ILE A 222 -14.63 -2.19 3.29
N ALA A 223 -13.30 -2.31 3.25
CA ALA A 223 -12.41 -1.72 2.26
C ALA A 223 -12.84 -2.03 0.81
N ASP A 224 -13.31 -3.24 0.54
CA ASP A 224 -13.76 -3.64 -0.80
C ASP A 224 -14.94 -2.79 -1.30
N PHE A 225 -15.87 -2.44 -0.40
CA PHE A 225 -17.00 -1.57 -0.72
C PHE A 225 -16.55 -0.13 -0.95
N THR A 226 -15.60 0.35 -0.15
CA THR A 226 -14.99 1.69 -0.33
C THR A 226 -14.28 1.80 -1.68
N ILE A 227 -13.48 0.79 -2.03
CA ILE A 227 -12.77 0.70 -3.30
C ILE A 227 -13.76 0.66 -4.47
N SER A 228 -14.76 -0.22 -4.40
CA SER A 228 -15.80 -0.34 -5.43
C SER A 228 -16.57 0.96 -5.63
N MET A 229 -16.92 1.65 -4.53
CA MET A 229 -17.57 2.97 -4.57
C MET A 229 -16.68 3.99 -5.27
N PHE A 230 -15.42 4.14 -4.87
CA PHE A 230 -14.50 5.09 -5.51
C PHE A 230 -14.24 4.77 -6.97
N ALA A 231 -14.28 3.48 -7.33
CA ALA A 231 -14.17 3.05 -8.71
C ALA A 231 -15.37 3.48 -9.56
N ASN A 232 -16.59 3.33 -9.02
CA ASN A 232 -17.83 3.77 -9.66
C ASN A 232 -17.92 5.29 -9.82
N ILE A 233 -17.33 6.04 -8.90
CA ILE A 233 -17.34 7.52 -8.89
C ILE A 233 -16.28 8.10 -9.88
N GLY A 234 -15.48 7.23 -10.51
CA GLY A 234 -14.49 7.59 -11.52
C GLY A 234 -13.16 8.07 -10.94
N ILE A 235 -12.93 7.92 -9.63
CA ILE A 235 -11.64 8.23 -8.98
C ILE A 235 -10.70 7.03 -9.12
N ALA A 236 -11.28 5.84 -8.99
CA ALA A 236 -10.61 4.57 -9.19
C ALA A 236 -11.22 3.83 -10.36
N TYR A 237 -11.54 4.54 -11.46
CA TYR A 237 -11.99 3.89 -12.70
C TYR A 237 -11.02 2.76 -13.09
N HIS A 238 -9.78 2.79 -12.58
CA HIS A 238 -8.75 1.77 -12.71
C HIS A 238 -8.82 0.54 -11.78
N VAL A 239 -9.80 0.42 -10.87
CA VAL A 239 -9.85 -0.63 -9.85
C VAL A 239 -11.23 -1.26 -9.79
N LYS A 240 -11.48 -2.36 -10.52
CA LYS A 240 -12.65 -3.22 -10.25
C LYS A 240 -12.41 -4.73 -10.46
N SER A 241 -12.62 -5.46 -9.35
CA SER A 241 -13.35 -6.71 -9.12
C SER A 241 -13.34 -7.84 -10.17
N ASN A 242 -12.20 -8.49 -10.39
CA ASN A 242 -12.13 -9.84 -10.98
C ASN A 242 -11.31 -10.83 -10.13
N GLY A 243 -10.91 -10.45 -8.91
CA GLY A 243 -10.10 -11.31 -8.05
C GLY A 243 -8.64 -11.46 -8.53
N SER A 244 -8.19 -10.67 -9.51
CA SER A 244 -6.78 -10.57 -9.88
C SER A 244 -6.32 -9.10 -9.96
N ILE A 245 -5.08 -8.84 -9.56
CA ILE A 245 -4.42 -7.52 -9.62
C ILE A 245 -3.91 -7.30 -11.05
N GLU A 246 -4.80 -7.18 -12.02
CA GLU A 246 -4.43 -6.73 -13.37
C GLU A 246 -5.19 -5.43 -13.68
N ARG A 247 -4.44 -4.41 -14.13
CA ARG A 247 -4.92 -3.04 -14.36
C ARG A 247 -6.15 -3.03 -15.28
N TYR A 248 -7.00 -2.01 -15.10
CA TYR A 248 -8.24 -1.72 -15.86
C TYR A 248 -8.10 -1.47 -17.36
N LYS A 249 -7.14 -2.07 -18.03
CA LYS A 249 -7.25 -2.24 -19.46
C LYS A 249 -6.95 -3.69 -19.69
N GLU A 250 -8.00 -4.45 -20.01
CA GLU A 250 -7.84 -5.31 -21.17
C GLU A 250 -7.13 -4.45 -22.20
N ILE A 251 -5.85 -4.78 -22.42
CA ILE A 251 -5.13 -4.37 -23.61
C ILE A 251 -6.13 -4.66 -24.69
N ALA A 252 -6.75 -3.63 -25.25
CA ALA A 252 -7.38 -3.75 -26.54
C ALA A 252 -6.19 -4.12 -27.44
N LYS A 253 -5.93 -5.43 -27.60
CA LYS A 253 -5.17 -5.98 -28.73
C LYS A 253 -6.01 -5.80 -30.00
N VAL A 254 -6.72 -4.69 -30.10
CA VAL A 254 -7.30 -4.20 -31.31
C VAL A 254 -6.12 -3.54 -31.97
N ASN A 255 -5.48 -4.27 -32.90
CA ASN A 255 -4.58 -3.64 -33.86
C ASN A 255 -5.31 -2.39 -34.38
N PRO A 256 -4.79 -1.19 -34.12
CA PRO A 256 -5.52 0.02 -34.45
C PRO A 256 -5.74 0.01 -35.97
N LYS A 257 -7.00 0.22 -36.41
CA LYS A 257 -7.30 0.38 -37.84
C LYS A 257 -6.64 1.64 -38.44
N ILE A 258 -6.04 2.47 -37.59
CA ILE A 258 -5.47 3.78 -37.91
C ILE A 258 -4.01 3.76 -37.47
N GLU A 259 -3.10 4.05 -38.40
CA GLU A 259 -1.64 3.99 -38.16
C GLU A 259 -1.10 5.18 -37.36
N SER A 260 -1.85 6.29 -37.28
CA SER A 260 -1.41 7.49 -36.56
C SER A 260 -2.56 8.38 -36.12
N ILE A 261 -2.39 9.05 -34.98
CA ILE A 261 -3.29 10.10 -34.49
C ILE A 261 -2.56 11.43 -34.35
N ARG A 262 -3.30 12.53 -34.53
CA ARG A 262 -2.81 13.88 -34.27
C ARG A 262 -3.30 14.34 -32.90
N ILE A 263 -2.40 14.93 -32.13
CA ILE A 263 -2.69 15.59 -30.86
C ILE A 263 -2.24 17.04 -30.91
N TRP A 264 -2.85 17.90 -30.10
CA TRP A 264 -2.51 19.32 -30.05
C TRP A 264 -2.75 19.94 -28.68
N SER A 265 -2.04 21.05 -28.43
CA SER A 265 -2.16 21.87 -27.22
C SER A 265 -2.35 23.34 -27.57
N SER A 266 -2.90 24.12 -26.64
CA SER A 266 -2.88 25.57 -26.71
C SER A 266 -1.48 26.15 -26.47
N ARG A 267 -0.58 25.36 -25.86
CA ARG A 267 0.82 25.70 -25.62
C ARG A 267 1.73 25.02 -26.65
N GLU A 268 2.94 25.56 -26.79
CA GLU A 268 3.98 24.93 -27.60
C GLU A 268 4.37 23.57 -27.00
N ILE A 269 4.47 22.56 -27.85
CA ILE A 269 4.83 21.19 -27.48
C ILE A 269 5.83 20.66 -28.51
N THR A 270 6.90 20.03 -28.01
CA THR A 270 7.95 19.46 -28.86
C THR A 270 7.97 17.94 -28.75
N ALA A 271 8.32 17.25 -29.84
CA ALA A 271 8.40 15.78 -29.82
C ALA A 271 9.47 15.25 -28.85
N GLU A 272 10.54 16.02 -28.62
CA GLU A 272 11.65 15.69 -27.73
C GLU A 272 11.20 15.54 -26.27
N GLU A 273 10.20 16.31 -25.83
CA GLU A 273 9.61 16.19 -24.49
C GLU A 273 8.99 14.81 -24.21
N TYR A 274 8.69 14.03 -25.25
CA TYR A 274 7.94 12.78 -25.15
C TYR A 274 8.69 11.57 -25.70
N GLU A 275 10.00 11.67 -25.95
CA GLU A 275 10.80 10.61 -26.58
C GLU A 275 10.79 9.26 -25.82
N ASN A 276 10.63 9.31 -24.49
CA ASN A 276 10.62 8.13 -23.62
C ASN A 276 9.21 7.58 -23.33
N ILE A 277 8.18 8.05 -24.03
CA ILE A 277 6.80 7.60 -23.81
C ILE A 277 6.42 6.61 -24.91
N ASP A 278 6.07 5.39 -24.49
CA ASP A 278 5.73 4.26 -25.33
C ASP A 278 4.22 3.97 -25.40
N GLU A 279 3.41 4.67 -24.60
CA GLU A 279 1.97 4.44 -24.47
C GLU A 279 1.19 5.75 -24.47
N VAL A 280 -0.01 5.70 -25.06
CA VAL A 280 -0.96 6.83 -25.09
C VAL A 280 -2.37 6.36 -24.74
N PHE A 281 -3.10 7.18 -23.98
CA PHE A 281 -4.46 6.90 -23.54
C PHE A 281 -5.42 7.88 -24.21
N VAL A 282 -6.46 7.39 -24.89
CA VAL A 282 -7.50 8.23 -25.50
C VAL A 282 -8.80 8.09 -24.72
N LEU A 283 -9.37 9.21 -24.27
CA LEU A 283 -10.59 9.30 -23.44
C LEU A 283 -11.39 10.54 -23.85
N ASP A 284 -12.64 10.38 -24.33
CA ASP A 284 -13.58 11.48 -24.63
C ASP A 284 -12.96 12.71 -25.34
N LYS A 285 -12.25 12.45 -26.46
CA LYS A 285 -11.49 13.43 -27.27
C LYS A 285 -10.26 14.06 -26.61
N ASN A 286 -9.91 13.66 -25.40
CA ASN A 286 -8.66 13.98 -24.75
C ASN A 286 -7.67 12.81 -24.88
N VAL A 287 -6.39 13.16 -24.80
CA VAL A 287 -5.28 12.24 -24.92
C VAL A 287 -4.32 12.47 -23.78
N LEU A 288 -4.11 11.45 -22.96
CA LEU A 288 -3.08 11.45 -21.93
C LEU A 288 -1.79 10.87 -22.54
N LEU A 289 -0.75 11.68 -22.59
CA LEU A 289 0.58 11.31 -23.06
C LEU A 289 1.60 11.63 -21.96
N GLY A 290 2.10 10.59 -21.29
CA GLY A 290 2.88 10.75 -20.07
C GLY A 290 2.03 11.31 -18.93
N ASP A 291 2.44 12.44 -18.36
CA ASP A 291 1.76 13.16 -17.28
C ASP A 291 0.85 14.31 -17.78
N ARG A 292 0.75 14.50 -19.10
CA ARG A 292 0.07 15.65 -19.70
C ARG A 292 -1.19 15.25 -20.47
N GLU A 293 -2.25 16.01 -20.23
CA GLU A 293 -3.49 15.96 -20.99
C GLU A 293 -3.40 16.88 -22.22
N LEU A 294 -3.70 16.31 -23.39
CA LEU A 294 -3.64 16.95 -24.69
C LEU A 294 -4.94 16.72 -25.44
N ASN A 295 -5.23 17.54 -26.44
CA ASN A 295 -6.46 17.40 -27.23
C ASN A 295 -6.23 16.46 -28.40
N LEU A 296 -7.18 15.58 -28.66
CA LEU A 296 -7.22 14.80 -29.89
C LEU A 296 -7.58 15.73 -31.06
N GLY A 297 -6.95 15.54 -32.22
CA GLY A 297 -7.34 16.25 -33.44
C GLY A 297 -8.75 15.87 -33.86
N ASP A 298 -9.56 16.85 -34.26
CA ASP A 298 -10.95 16.63 -34.68
C ASP A 298 -11.09 15.63 -35.84
N GLU A 299 -10.05 15.47 -36.65
CA GLU A 299 -10.02 14.51 -37.75
C GLU A 299 -9.83 13.05 -37.30
N CYS A 300 -9.41 12.81 -36.06
CA CYS A 300 -9.07 11.48 -35.56
C CYS A 300 -10.32 10.77 -35.03
N ARG A 301 -10.72 9.69 -35.72
CA ARG A 301 -11.82 8.81 -35.29
C ARG A 301 -11.26 7.51 -34.71
N ILE A 302 -10.68 7.61 -33.52
CA ILE A 302 -10.12 6.47 -32.79
C ILE A 302 -11.04 6.12 -31.62
N THR A 303 -11.19 4.83 -31.35
CA THR A 303 -11.92 4.35 -30.17
C THR A 303 -11.17 4.71 -28.90
N GLU A 304 -11.89 4.89 -27.79
CA GLU A 304 -11.25 5.05 -26.49
C GLU A 304 -10.45 3.80 -26.14
N GLY A 305 -9.27 3.98 -25.55
CA GLY A 305 -8.34 2.87 -25.38
C GLY A 305 -6.93 3.29 -25.00
N GLU A 306 -6.08 2.30 -24.77
CA GLU A 306 -4.62 2.46 -24.69
C GLU A 306 -4.01 1.97 -25.99
N TYR A 307 -3.03 2.72 -26.49
CA TYR A 307 -2.33 2.40 -27.71
C TYR A 307 -0.83 2.48 -27.48
N LYS A 308 -0.10 1.53 -28.04
CA LYS A 308 1.36 1.59 -28.08
C LYS A 308 1.79 2.61 -29.12
N ILE A 309 2.80 3.39 -28.77
CA ILE A 309 3.41 4.39 -29.63
C ILE A 309 4.65 3.77 -30.25
N LYS A 310 4.65 3.69 -31.57
CA LYS A 310 5.83 3.32 -32.35
C LYS A 310 6.80 4.50 -32.49
N LYS A 311 6.26 5.71 -32.67
CA LYS A 311 7.04 6.92 -32.89
C LYS A 311 6.21 8.18 -32.63
N ILE A 312 6.85 9.20 -32.07
CA ILE A 312 6.31 10.55 -31.93
C ILE A 312 7.05 11.48 -32.90
N SER A 313 6.33 12.38 -33.56
CA SER A 313 6.93 13.37 -34.46
C SER A 313 6.17 14.69 -34.45
N GLN A 314 6.85 15.79 -34.75
CA GLN A 314 6.18 17.08 -34.90
C GLN A 314 5.22 17.04 -36.10
N SER A 315 3.95 17.42 -35.88
CA SER A 315 2.98 17.49 -36.98
C SER A 315 3.40 18.56 -37.99
N ARG A 316 3.06 18.35 -39.26
CA ARG A 316 3.35 19.30 -40.35
C ARG A 316 2.08 19.88 -40.94
N SER A 317 2.12 21.16 -41.29
CA SER A 317 1.04 21.82 -42.01
C SER A 317 0.87 21.21 -43.40
N LYS A 318 -0.37 20.84 -43.77
CA LYS A 318 -0.68 20.38 -45.14
C LYS A 318 -0.48 21.46 -46.20
N LYS A 319 -0.53 22.74 -45.83
CA LYS A 319 -0.40 23.87 -46.78
C LYS A 319 1.05 24.30 -46.99
N THR A 320 1.85 24.33 -45.92
CA THR A 320 3.21 24.91 -45.95
C THR A 320 4.31 23.90 -45.70
N MET A 321 3.97 22.65 -45.36
CA MET A 321 4.88 21.56 -44.98
C MET A 321 5.82 21.88 -43.79
N ARG A 322 5.62 23.03 -43.13
CA ARG A 322 6.38 23.44 -41.94
C ARG A 322 5.88 22.70 -40.70
N PRO A 323 6.76 22.42 -39.73
CA PRO A 323 6.37 21.87 -38.44
C PRO A 323 5.42 22.83 -37.71
N LEU A 324 4.37 22.28 -37.12
CA LEU A 324 3.41 22.99 -36.27
C LEU A 324 3.94 22.97 -34.85
N ARG A 325 4.05 24.15 -34.21
CA ARG A 325 4.64 24.28 -32.86
C ARG A 325 3.78 23.69 -31.74
N ASN A 326 2.50 23.47 -32.00
CA ASN A 326 1.52 23.11 -30.98
C ASN A 326 0.83 21.77 -31.25
N SER A 327 1.40 20.94 -32.13
CA SER A 327 0.79 19.68 -32.55
C SER A 327 1.81 18.59 -32.85
N LEU A 328 1.50 17.38 -32.39
CA LEU A 328 2.31 16.18 -32.58
C LEU A 328 1.50 15.10 -33.29
N THR A 329 2.20 14.25 -34.03
CA THR A 329 1.67 13.05 -34.65
C THR A 329 2.26 11.83 -33.95
N LEU A 330 1.38 11.01 -33.38
CA LEU A 330 1.70 9.76 -32.73
C LEU A 330 1.43 8.63 -33.72
N TYR A 331 2.47 7.85 -34.05
CA TYR A 331 2.33 6.64 -34.84
C TYR A 331 2.06 5.48 -33.89
N LEU A 332 0.95 4.78 -34.10
CA LEU A 332 0.50 3.70 -33.22
C LEU A 332 1.05 2.35 -33.72
N ALA A 333 1.29 1.42 -32.80
CA ALA A 333 1.87 0.09 -33.07
C ALA A 333 0.81 -1.02 -33.13
#